data_AF-A0A924V1Y5-F1
#
_entry.id   AF-A0A924V1Y5-F1
#
_cell.length_a   1.000
_cell.length_b   1.000
_cell.length_c   1.000
_cell.angle_alpha   90.00
_cell.angle_beta   90.00
_cell.angle_gamma   90.00
#
_symmetry.space_group_name_H-M   'P 1'
#
loop_
_entity.id
_entity.type
_entity.pdbx_description
1 polymer ?
#
loop_
_entity_poly.entity_id
_entity_poly.type
_entity_poly.pdbx_seq_one_letter_code
_entity_poly.pdbx_strand_id
1 'polypeptide(L)' 'MNTAEQMTTELQDVFSKLKSGEIKHNDAAQLANLAGKMVSMAKIQLQYHQDRKETPDMAFFKSSK' A
#
# COMPACT_ATOMS: atom_id res chain seq x y z
N MET A 1 -9.11 -1.04 2.58
CA MET A 1 -7.70 -0.87 2.99
C MET A 1 -7.46 0.60 3.25
N ASN A 2 -7.24 0.96 4.50
CA ASN A 2 -7.09 2.36 4.87
C ASN A 2 -5.70 2.68 5.40
N THR A 3 -4.80 1.71 5.60
CA THR A 3 -3.49 1.96 6.23
C THR A 3 -2.35 1.21 5.52
N ALA A 4 -1.12 1.72 5.70
CA ALA A 4 0.10 1.07 5.21
C ALA A 4 0.30 -0.35 5.79
N GLU A 5 -0.10 -0.57 7.04
CA GLU A 5 -0.03 -1.88 7.72
C GLU A 5 -0.95 -2.90 7.04
N GLN A 6 -2.21 -2.54 6.79
CA GLN A 6 -3.15 -3.42 6.09
C GLN A 6 -2.65 -3.80 4.69
N MET A 7 -2.07 -2.85 3.96
CA MET A 7 -1.50 -3.13 2.64
C MET A 7 -0.25 -3.99 2.68
N THR A 8 0.55 -3.88 3.74
CA THR A 8 1.70 -4.77 3.96
C THR A 8 1.22 -6.20 4.20
N THR A 9 0.20 -6.38 5.05
CA THR A 9 -0.40 -7.69 5.32
C THR A 9 -0.96 -8.33 4.05
N GLU A 10 -1.68 -7.58 3.22
CA GLU A 10 -2.21 -8.11 1.96
C GLU A 10 -1.10 -8.48 0.95
N LEU A 11 -0.03 -7.69 0.85
CA LEU A 11 1.11 -8.05 0.01
C LEU A 11 1.86 -9.30 0.51
N GLN A 12 1.92 -9.52 1.83
CA GLN A 12 2.48 -10.74 2.40
C GLN A 12 1.62 -11.97 2.06
N ASP A 13 0.29 -11.82 2.05
CA ASP A 13 -0.63 -12.87 1.60
C ASP A 13 -0.44 -13.18 0.10
N VAL A 14 -0.34 -12.17 -0.76
CA VAL A 14 -0.04 -12.34 -2.19
C VAL A 14 1.28 -13.09 -2.40
N PHE A 15 2.33 -12.75 -1.65
CA PHE A 15 3.61 -13.47 -1.70
C PHE A 15 3.44 -14.95 -1.32
N SER A 16 2.71 -15.22 -0.24
CA SER A 16 2.46 -16.58 0.25
C SER A 16 1.69 -17.42 -0.78
N LYS A 17 0.65 -16.85 -1.39
CA LYS A 17 -0.16 -17.48 -2.44
C LYS A 17 0.62 -17.70 -3.73
N LEU A 18 1.51 -16.78 -4.10
CA LEU A 18 2.39 -16.98 -5.24
C LEU A 18 3.37 -18.13 -4.97
N LYS A 19 3.94 -18.19 -3.77
CA LYS A 19 4.87 -19.25 -3.36
C LYS A 19 4.20 -20.62 -3.31
N SER A 20 2.93 -20.71 -2.90
CA SER A 20 2.16 -21.96 -2.90
C SER A 20 1.68 -22.39 -4.28
N GLY A 21 1.74 -21.49 -5.28
CA GLY A 21 1.19 -21.73 -6.62
C GLY A 21 -0.32 -21.54 -6.72
N GLU A 22 -0.97 -20.98 -5.69
CA GLU A 22 -2.40 -20.68 -5.66
C GLU A 22 -2.78 -19.56 -6.64
N ILE A 23 -1.87 -18.62 -6.89
CA ILE A 23 -2.04 -17.54 -7.88
C ILE A 23 -0.93 -17.55 -8.92
N LYS A 24 -1.23 -17.02 -10.11
CA LYS A 24 -0.26 -16.92 -11.20
C LYS A 24 0.69 -15.75 -10.98
N HIS A 25 1.92 -15.89 -11.48
CA HIS A 25 2.93 -14.83 -11.48
C HIS A 25 2.39 -13.49 -12.01
N ASN A 26 1.61 -13.51 -13.10
CA ASN A 26 1.10 -12.29 -13.71
C ASN A 26 0.09 -11.56 -12.82
N ASP A 27 -0.77 -12.31 -12.11
CA ASP A 27 -1.76 -11.73 -11.21
C ASP A 27 -1.06 -11.13 -9.98
N ALA A 28 -0.08 -11.86 -9.41
CA ALA A 28 0.75 -11.36 -8.32
C ALA A 28 1.52 -10.08 -8.70
N ALA A 29 2.08 -10.03 -9.93
CA ALA A 29 2.78 -8.86 -10.43
C ALA A 29 1.86 -7.64 -10.58
N GLN A 30 0.61 -7.84 -11.03
CA GLN A 30 -0.37 -6.75 -11.12
C GLN A 30 -0.75 -6.22 -9.73
N LEU A 31 -0.99 -7.10 -8.76
CA LEU A 31 -1.30 -6.72 -7.38
C LEU A 31 -0.15 -5.94 -6.74
N ALA A 32 1.09 -6.41 -6.89
CA ALA A 32 2.28 -5.70 -6.41
C ALA A 32 2.43 -4.31 -7.06
N ASN A 33 2.15 -4.19 -8.36
CA ASN A 33 2.20 -2.91 -9.08
C ASN A 33 1.16 -1.92 -8.57
N LEU A 34 -0.08 -2.37 -8.37
CA LEU A 34 -1.17 -1.54 -7.85
C LEU A 34 -0.85 -1.04 -6.43
N ALA A 35 -0.38 -1.92 -5.55
CA ALA A 35 0.03 -1.53 -4.21
C ALA A 35 1.17 -0.51 -4.23
N GLY A 36 2.19 -0.71 -5.08
CA GLY A 36 3.29 0.25 -5.26
C GLY A 36 2.81 1.65 -5.70
N LYS A 37 1.81 1.71 -6.60
CA LYS A 37 1.19 2.98 -7.02
C LYS A 37 0.42 3.64 -5.87
N MET A 38 -0.29 2.86 -5.05
CA MET A 38 -1.00 3.40 -3.88
C MET A 38 -0.05 4.00 -2.84
N VAL A 39 1.04 3.30 -2.48
CA VAL A 39 2.09 3.85 -1.59
C VAL A 39 2.65 5.15 -2.18
N SER A 40 2.95 5.15 -3.47
CA SER A 40 3.52 6.31 -4.15
C SER A 40 2.57 7.51 -4.10
N MET A 41 1.27 7.29 -4.33
CA MET A 41 0.25 8.33 -4.23
C MET A 41 0.14 8.88 -2.80
N ALA A 42 0.14 8.02 -1.78
CA ALA A 42 0.13 8.44 -0.38
C ALA A 42 1.38 9.26 -0.02
N LYS A 43 2.56 8.88 -0.53
CA LYS A 43 3.80 9.64 -0.34
C LYS A 43 3.73 11.03 -1.01
N ILE A 44 3.14 11.12 -2.20
CA ILE A 44 2.96 12.42 -2.88
C ILE A 44 2.02 13.31 -2.06
N GLN A 45 0.91 12.77 -1.55
CA GLN A 45 0.01 13.53 -0.69
C GLN A 45 0.69 13.98 0.61
N LEU A 46 1.53 13.12 1.21
CA LEU A 46 2.35 13.48 2.37
C LEU A 46 3.24 14.68 2.07
N GLN A 47 3.98 14.63 0.96
CA GLN A 47 4.86 15.72 0.55
C GLN A 47 4.07 17.01 0.30
N TYR A 48 2.92 16.92 -0.39
CA TYR A 48 2.07 18.07 -0.67
C TYR A 48 1.63 18.81 0.61
N HIS A 49 1.21 18.08 1.64
CA HIS A 49 0.84 18.70 2.93
C HIS A 49 2.06 19.25 3.68
N GLN A 50 3.19 18.55 3.65
CA GLN A 50 4.45 19.03 4.25
C GLN A 50 4.89 20.37 3.64
N ASP A 51 4.85 20.49 2.31
CA ASP A 51 5.23 21.72 1.59
C ASP A 51 4.32 22.90 1.96
N ARG A 52 3.05 22.61 2.27
CA ARG A 52 2.05 23.59 2.74
C ARG A 52 2.11 23.86 4.25
N LYS A 53 3.00 23.18 4.99
CA LYS A 53 3.09 23.23 6.46
C LYS A 53 1.77 22.85 7.15
N GLU A 54 0.99 21.98 6.51
CA GLU A 54 -0.26 21.45 7.05
C GLU A 54 0.00 20.10 7.71
N THR A 55 -0.73 19.80 8.79
CA THR A 55 -0.76 18.44 9.34
C THR A 55 -1.60 17.58 8.41
N PRO A 56 -1.04 16.53 7.78
CA PRO A 56 -1.78 15.71 6.86
C PRO A 56 -2.80 14.84 7.60
N ASP A 57 -4.08 15.01 7.28
CA ASP A 57 -5.14 14.10 7.75
C ASP A 57 -5.37 12.98 6.73
N MET A 58 -4.45 12.02 6.69
CA MET A 58 -4.50 10.92 5.73
C MET A 58 -4.78 9.60 6.44
N ALA A 59 -5.89 8.96 6.09
CA ALA A 59 -6.25 7.63 6.60
C ALA A 59 -5.10 6.62 6.44
N PHE A 60 -4.39 6.69 5.30
CA PHE A 60 -3.26 5.81 4.94
C PHE A 60 -2.16 5.71 6.00
N PHE A 61 -1.92 6.80 6.75
CA PHE A 61 -0.88 6.88 7.77
C PHE A 61 -1.41 6.80 9.20
N LYS A 62 -2.74 6.67 9.40
CA LYS A 62 -3.30 6.43 10.72
C LYS A 62 -2.99 4.97 11.11
N SER A 63 -2.36 4.75 12.26
CA SER A 63 -2.20 3.40 12.80
C SER A 63 -3.59 2.83 13.11
N SER A 64 -3.84 1.59 12.70
CA SER A 64 -5.09 0.90 13.03
C SER A 64 -5.07 0.58 14.52
N LYS A 65 -5.90 1.27 15.31
CA LYS A 65 -6.13 0.93 16.72
C LYS A 65 -6.77 -0.44 16.86
#